data_AF-A0A9E0JVZ4-F1
#
_entry.id   AF-A0A9E0JVZ4-F1
#
_cell.length_a   1.000
_cell.length_b   1.000
_cell.length_c   1.000
_cell.angle_alpha   90.00
_cell.angle_beta   90.00
_cell.angle_gamma   90.00
#
_symmetry.space_group_name_H-M   'P 1'
#
loop_
_entity.id
_entity.type
_entity.pdbx_description
1 polymer ?
#
loop_
_entity_poly.entity_id
_entity_poly.type
_entity_poly.pdbx_seq_one_letter_code
_entity_poly.pdbx_strand_id
1 'polypeptide(L)'
;MEDQKTKDKTQETAEKLFSGGAKLDRPYSLWRAFDRGLANDFSRFITGNLYSREVLTLQERQMAACAMLAALKAREELKVHANAALNVGCDPKKLVEIF
;
A
#
# COMPACT_ATOMS: atom_id res chain seq x y z
N MET A 1 20.00 -15.03 -2.19
CA MET A 1 20.09 -14.19 -0.98
C MET A 1 19.26 -12.90 -1.14
N GLU A 2 19.39 -12.20 -2.26
CA GLU A 2 18.64 -10.95 -2.55
C GLU A 2 17.13 -11.15 -2.78
N ASP A 3 16.73 -12.25 -3.42
CA ASP A 3 15.32 -12.63 -3.64
C ASP A 3 14.59 -12.95 -2.32
N GLN A 4 15.28 -13.59 -1.36
CA GLN A 4 14.68 -13.91 -0.05
C GLN A 4 14.44 -12.63 0.76
N LYS A 5 15.43 -11.73 0.83
CA LYS A 5 15.29 -10.44 1.51
C LYS A 5 14.13 -9.61 0.95
N THR A 6 13.92 -9.66 -0.37
CA THR A 6 12.81 -8.95 -1.02
C THR A 6 11.46 -9.55 -0.64
N LYS A 7 11.36 -10.88 -0.55
CA LYS A 7 10.14 -11.56 -0.08
C LYS A 7 9.83 -11.19 1.37
N ASP A 8 10.83 -11.21 2.24
CA ASP A 8 10.65 -10.89 3.67
C ASP A 8 10.16 -9.44 3.83
N LYS A 9 10.80 -8.49 3.14
CA LYS A 9 10.36 -7.08 3.09
C LYS A 9 8.95 -6.91 2.52
N THR A 10 8.61 -7.68 1.49
CA THR A 10 7.27 -7.68 0.89
C THR A 10 6.24 -8.07 1.96
N GLN A 11 6.49 -9.15 2.68
CA GLN A 11 5.59 -9.64 3.72
C GLN A 11 5.45 -8.64 4.87
N GLU A 12 6.56 -8.18 5.45
CA GLU A 12 6.55 -7.23 6.57
C GLU A 12 5.82 -5.93 6.20
N THR A 13 6.09 -5.39 5.02
CA THR A 13 5.43 -4.15 4.56
C THR A 13 3.95 -4.39 4.28
N ALA A 14 3.57 -5.53 3.69
CA ALA A 14 2.17 -5.89 3.48
C ALA A 14 1.41 -6.04 4.80
N GLU A 15 2.03 -6.63 5.82
CA GLU A 15 1.45 -6.75 7.15
C GLU A 15 1.15 -5.38 7.75
N LYS A 16 2.09 -4.43 7.67
CA LYS A 16 1.85 -3.04 8.14
C LYS A 16 0.71 -2.35 7.39
N LEU A 17 0.62 -2.52 6.08
CA LEU A 17 -0.36 -1.83 5.24
C LEU A 17 -1.78 -2.43 5.32
N PHE A 18 -1.90 -3.74 5.47
CA PHE A 18 -3.16 -4.48 5.26
C PHE A 18 -3.62 -5.33 6.45
N SER A 19 -3.04 -5.19 7.64
CA SER A 19 -3.45 -5.94 8.85
C SER A 19 -4.60 -5.30 9.65
N GLY A 20 -4.93 -4.03 9.42
CA GLY A 20 -5.91 -3.30 10.22
C GLY A 20 -7.37 -3.38 9.75
N GLY A 21 -8.21 -2.53 10.35
CA GLY A 21 -9.64 -2.77 10.61
C GLY A 21 -10.60 -2.98 9.44
N ALA A 22 -10.37 -2.39 8.26
CA ALA A 22 -11.26 -2.63 7.12
C ALA A 22 -10.79 -3.82 6.28
N LYS A 23 -11.65 -4.83 6.14
CA LYS A 23 -11.45 -5.98 5.24
C LYS A 23 -11.74 -5.55 3.80
N LEU A 24 -10.80 -4.82 3.22
CA LEU A 24 -10.80 -4.51 1.79
C LEU A 24 -10.11 -5.62 1.02
N ASP A 25 -10.60 -5.88 -0.19
CA ASP A 25 -9.92 -6.81 -1.11
C ASP A 25 -8.51 -6.30 -1.39
N ARG A 26 -7.53 -7.19 -1.18
CA ARG A 26 -6.13 -6.85 -1.44
C ARG A 26 -5.92 -6.75 -2.95
N PRO A 27 -5.16 -5.76 -3.43
CA PRO A 27 -4.80 -5.66 -4.86
C PRO A 27 -4.19 -6.95 -5.43
N TYR A 28 -3.46 -7.70 -4.59
CA TYR A 28 -2.90 -9.00 -4.96
C TYR A 28 -3.94 -10.01 -5.47
N SER A 29 -5.14 -10.04 -4.87
CA SER A 29 -6.20 -10.98 -5.27
C SER A 29 -6.66 -10.70 -6.70
N LEU A 30 -6.84 -9.43 -7.03
CA LEU A 30 -7.21 -8.98 -8.38
C LEU A 30 -6.11 -9.31 -9.39
N TRP A 31 -4.85 -8.94 -9.08
CA TRP A 31 -3.73 -9.21 -9.99
C TRP A 31 -3.54 -10.71 -10.23
N ARG A 32 -3.66 -11.52 -9.18
CA ARG A 32 -3.51 -12.98 -9.26
C ARG A 32 -4.61 -13.62 -10.11
N ALA A 33 -5.83 -13.07 -10.09
CA ALA A 33 -6.92 -13.56 -10.93
C ALA A 33 -6.63 -13.32 -12.42
N PHE A 34 -5.86 -12.29 -12.76
CA PHE A 34 -5.41 -12.01 -14.12
C PHE A 34 -4.18 -12.84 -14.50
N ASP A 35 -3.08 -12.70 -13.76
CA ASP A 35 -1.85 -13.48 -13.95
C ASP A 35 -1.05 -13.61 -12.64
N ARG A 36 -0.71 -14.85 -12.27
CA ARG A 36 -0.01 -15.13 -11.01
C ARG A 36 1.44 -14.64 -11.00
N GLY A 37 2.15 -14.73 -12.12
CA GLY A 37 3.53 -14.26 -12.24
C GLY A 37 3.59 -12.76 -12.05
N LEU A 38 2.79 -12.04 -12.83
CA LEU A 38 2.66 -10.58 -12.76
C LEU A 38 2.23 -10.10 -11.38
N ALA A 39 1.29 -10.79 -10.73
CA ALA A 39 0.87 -10.45 -9.36
C ALA A 39 2.03 -10.54 -8.36
N ASN A 40 2.91 -11.55 -8.50
CA ASN A 40 4.08 -11.68 -7.64
C ASN A 40 5.09 -10.56 -7.93
N ASP A 41 5.31 -10.23 -9.19
CA ASP A 41 6.24 -9.17 -9.61
C ASP A 41 5.78 -7.80 -9.10
N PHE A 42 4.49 -7.49 -9.24
CA PHE A 42 3.89 -6.27 -8.68
C PHE A 42 3.99 -6.23 -7.17
N SER A 43 3.70 -7.33 -6.47
CA SER A 43 3.80 -7.37 -5.00
C SER A 43 5.24 -7.13 -4.54
N ARG A 44 6.22 -7.80 -5.15
CA ARG A 44 7.64 -7.65 -4.84
C ARG A 44 8.15 -6.24 -5.14
N PHE A 45 7.74 -5.67 -6.27
CA PHE A 45 8.16 -4.33 -6.66
C PHE A 45 7.50 -3.25 -5.80
N ILE A 46 6.17 -3.19 -5.76
CA ILE A 46 5.42 -2.13 -5.08
C ILE A 46 5.62 -2.23 -3.57
N THR A 47 5.39 -3.41 -2.99
CA THR A 47 5.41 -3.57 -1.54
C THR A 47 6.82 -3.83 -1.02
N GLY A 48 7.52 -4.79 -1.63
CA GLY A 48 8.85 -5.23 -1.18
C GLY A 48 10.03 -4.35 -1.55
N ASN A 49 9.90 -3.49 -2.56
CA ASN A 49 10.94 -2.54 -2.96
C ASN A 49 10.49 -1.10 -2.68
N LEU A 50 9.43 -0.61 -3.34
CA LEU A 50 9.04 0.80 -3.27
C LEU A 50 8.56 1.23 -1.87
N TYR A 51 7.57 0.54 -1.30
CA TYR A 51 6.98 0.91 0.00
C TYR A 51 7.87 0.55 1.19
N SER A 52 8.75 -0.45 1.04
CA SER A 52 9.72 -0.83 2.08
C SER A 52 10.90 0.14 2.26
N ARG A 53 11.01 1.19 1.43
CA ARG A 53 12.07 2.20 1.54
C ARG A 53 11.82 3.12 2.73
N GLU A 54 12.88 3.43 3.48
CA GLU A 54 12.77 4.08 4.79
C GLU A 54 13.03 5.59 4.79
N VAL A 55 13.36 6.20 3.65
CA VAL A 55 13.58 7.67 3.55
C VAL A 55 12.29 8.45 3.89
N LEU A 56 11.15 7.95 3.43
CA LEU A 56 9.84 8.40 3.85
C LEU A 56 9.21 7.30 4.70
N THR A 57 8.61 7.70 5.80
CA THR A 57 7.76 6.85 6.63
C THR A 57 6.57 6.33 5.82
N LEU A 58 5.96 5.22 6.26
CA LEU A 58 4.76 4.70 5.61
C LEU A 58 3.60 5.70 5.68
N GLN A 59 3.52 6.48 6.75
CA GLN A 59 2.54 7.55 6.91
C GLN A 59 2.70 8.62 5.83
N GLU A 60 3.92 9.16 5.65
CA GLU A 60 4.21 10.16 4.61
C GLU A 60 3.89 9.63 3.20
N ARG A 61 4.25 8.37 2.92
CA ARG A 61 3.94 7.72 1.63
C ARG A 61 2.44 7.62 1.39
N GLN A 62 1.67 7.18 2.39
CA GLN A 62 0.23 7.05 2.26
C GLN A 62 -0.47 8.40 2.10
N MET A 63 -0.02 9.43 2.82
CA MET A 63 -0.53 10.80 2.67
C MET A 63 -0.29 11.32 1.25
N ALA A 64 0.92 11.14 0.70
CA ALA A 64 1.23 11.52 -0.67
C ALA A 64 0.39 10.74 -1.70
N ALA A 65 0.23 9.42 -1.50
CA ALA A 65 -0.62 8.60 -2.37
C ALA A 65 -2.08 9.06 -2.35
N CYS A 66 -2.64 9.32 -1.16
CA CYS A 66 -4.01 9.82 -1.01
C CYS A 66 -4.20 11.15 -1.74
N ALA A 67 -3.27 12.10 -1.59
CA ALA A 67 -3.32 13.39 -2.28
C ALA A 67 -3.37 13.22 -3.81
N MET A 68 -2.47 12.39 -4.36
CA MET A 68 -2.41 12.14 -5.81
C MET A 68 -3.67 11.44 -6.32
N LEU A 69 -4.16 10.42 -5.62
CA LEU A 69 -5.35 9.66 -6.04
C LEU A 69 -6.62 10.50 -5.96
N ALA A 70 -6.72 11.40 -4.98
CA ALA A 70 -7.80 12.38 -4.89
C ALA A 70 -7.77 13.35 -6.08
N ALA A 71 -6.59 13.91 -6.41
CA ALA A 71 -6.41 14.78 -7.57
C ALA A 71 -6.78 14.07 -8.89
N LEU A 72 -6.44 12.79 -9.03
CA LEU A 72 -6.76 11.96 -10.20
C LEU A 72 -8.21 11.46 -10.23
N LYS A 73 -9.00 11.69 -9.16
CA LYS A 73 -10.36 11.15 -8.98
C LYS A 73 -10.44 9.61 -9.02
N ALA A 74 -9.35 8.93 -8.64
CA ALA A 74 -9.22 7.48 -8.59
C ALA A 74 -9.81 6.91 -7.28
N ARG A 75 -11.14 6.84 -7.20
CA ARG A 75 -11.87 6.59 -5.94
C ARG A 75 -11.62 5.20 -5.33
N GLU A 76 -11.53 4.16 -6.15
CA GLU A 76 -11.36 2.79 -5.65
C GLU A 76 -9.96 2.61 -5.03
N GLU A 77 -8.94 3.12 -5.70
CA GLU A 77 -7.57 3.16 -5.18
C GLU A 77 -7.47 4.07 -3.96
N LEU A 78 -8.12 5.24 -3.99
CA LEU A 78 -8.13 6.15 -2.85
C LEU A 78 -8.70 5.49 -1.60
N LYS A 79 -9.77 4.70 -1.73
CA LYS A 79 -10.36 3.96 -0.61
C LYS A 79 -9.37 2.97 0.00
N VAL A 80 -8.61 2.24 -0.83
CA VAL A 80 -7.58 1.31 -0.37
C VAL A 80 -6.45 2.05 0.35
N HIS A 81 -5.96 3.15 -0.24
CA HIS A 81 -4.87 3.95 0.33
C HIS A 81 -5.26 4.70 1.60
N ALA A 82 -6.48 5.23 1.69
CA ALA A 82 -7.00 5.85 2.91
C ALA A 82 -7.06 4.84 4.06
N ASN A 83 -7.54 3.61 3.80
CA ASN A 83 -7.51 2.55 4.81
C ASN A 83 -6.07 2.18 5.23
N ALA A 84 -5.16 2.07 4.26
CA ALA A 84 -3.76 1.80 4.54
C ALA A 84 -3.11 2.92 5.36
N ALA A 85 -3.44 4.19 5.09
CA ALA A 85 -3.00 5.35 5.85
C ALA A 85 -3.41 5.24 7.33
N LEU A 86 -4.67 4.89 7.58
CA LEU A 86 -5.17 4.68 8.94
C LEU A 86 -4.47 3.50 9.64
N ASN A 87 -4.22 2.41 8.92
CA ASN A 87 -3.53 1.23 9.47
C ASN A 87 -2.10 1.54 9.90
N VAL A 88 -1.40 2.40 9.17
CA VAL A 88 -0.04 2.84 9.53
C VAL A 88 -0.03 4.01 10.53
N GLY A 89 -1.19 4.41 11.05
CA GLY A 89 -1.30 5.39 12.13
C GLY A 89 -1.33 6.86 11.66
N CYS A 90 -1.74 7.13 10.43
CA CYS A 90 -2.08 8.51 10.05
C CYS A 90 -3.27 9.01 10.88
N ASP A 91 -3.17 10.24 11.39
CA ASP A 91 -4.28 10.92 12.07
C ASP A 91 -5.43 11.14 11.07
N PRO A 92 -6.64 10.62 11.34
CA PRO A 92 -7.81 10.83 10.50
C PRO A 92 -8.07 12.31 10.18
N LYS A 93 -7.82 13.22 11.13
CA LYS A 93 -8.02 14.66 10.92
C LYS A 93 -7.06 15.20 9.87
N LYS A 94 -5.78 14.79 9.92
CA LYS A 94 -4.80 15.17 8.90
C LYS A 94 -5.13 14.58 7.54
N LEU A 95 -5.63 13.34 7.50
CA LEU A 95 -6.00 12.69 6.25
C LEU A 95 -7.16 13.40 5.56
N VAL A 96 -8.14 13.92 6.30
CA VAL A 96 -9.25 14.69 5.74
C VAL A 96 -8.78 16.01 5.11
N GLU A 97 -7.79 16.69 5.69
CA GLU A 97 -7.21 17.94 5.14
C GLU A 97 -6.46 17.75 3.80
N ILE A 98 -6.25 16.52 3.35
CA ILE A 98 -5.61 16.22 2.05
C ILE A 98 -6.59 16.28 0.87
N PHE A 99 -7.90 16.19 1.12
CA PHE A 99 -8.95 16.12 0.09
C PHE A 99 -9.66 17.46 -0.10
#